data_AF-A0A5P8WDV4-F1
#
_entry.id   AF-A0A5P8WDV4-F1
#
_cell.length_a   1.000
_cell.length_b   1.000
_cell.length_c   1.000
_cell.angle_alpha   90.00
_cell.angle_beta   90.00
_cell.angle_gamma   90.00
#
_symmetry.space_group_name_H-M   'P 1'
#
loop_
_entity.id
_entity.type
_entity.pdbx_description
1 polymer ?
#
loop_
_entity_poly.entity_id
_entity_poly.type
_entity_poly.pdbx_seq_one_letter_code
_entity_poly.pdbx_strand_id
1 'polypeptide(L)'
;MLNSQQLIGLMTMGLFLIGTQPTIAQSTANTPTPTNHLKLQRIVFQAPPKDDKPKSTSSGGSRSNLQCPQDATSTTTSSNQIPIMSLVPPDSNYGLTTAEHPTFLVYLPQTSAKQLVLSLITEDNQLHSQTLIPIKGEPGIISIKSADSSPPLKVGKNYQWGLMLICGEKPSPNDPVITSWVRRVVLPQLQSQHKTTLEQTDAYSEQGIWYDAVITLAQIRNTQPNNQDIANIWTDFLKSAGLEAIATQPVRL
;
A
#
# COMPACT_ATOMS: atom_id res chain seq x y z
N MET A 1 33.10 80.93 -44.47
CA MET A 1 33.95 81.16 -45.64
C MET A 1 34.49 79.80 -46.10
N LEU A 2 34.43 79.58 -47.42
CA LEU A 2 34.64 78.32 -48.14
C LEU A 2 35.89 77.54 -47.69
N ASN A 3 35.81 76.20 -47.71
CA ASN A 3 36.75 75.46 -48.55
C ASN A 3 36.16 74.14 -49.07
N SER A 4 36.39 73.91 -50.35
CA SER A 4 35.87 72.85 -51.21
C SER A 4 37.02 71.94 -51.60
N GLN A 5 36.86 70.61 -51.53
CA GLN A 5 37.53 69.69 -52.44
C GLN A 5 36.65 68.47 -52.72
N GLN A 6 36.36 68.27 -54.01
CA GLN A 6 35.77 67.07 -54.59
C GLN A 6 36.87 66.03 -54.91
N LEU A 7 36.54 64.74 -54.81
CA LEU A 7 37.11 63.67 -55.65
C LEU A 7 36.06 62.53 -55.68
N ILE A 8 35.27 62.43 -56.75
CA ILE A 8 35.43 61.54 -57.93
C ILE A 8 35.39 60.05 -57.54
N GLY A 9 34.31 59.40 -57.98
CA GLY A 9 33.97 58.02 -57.66
C GLY A 9 34.58 56.96 -58.57
N LEU A 10 34.23 55.72 -58.24
CA LEU A 10 34.32 54.54 -59.10
C LEU A 10 33.31 53.51 -58.54
N MET A 11 32.16 53.37 -59.21
CA MET A 11 31.23 52.28 -59.01
C MET A 11 31.80 51.02 -59.66
N THR A 12 32.13 50.01 -58.86
CA THR A 12 32.42 48.66 -59.34
C THR A 12 31.18 47.78 -59.12
N MET A 13 30.55 47.39 -60.22
CA MET A 13 29.41 46.47 -60.27
C MET A 13 29.92 45.03 -60.14
N GLY A 14 29.74 44.41 -58.98
CA GLY A 14 30.13 43.03 -58.70
C GLY A 14 29.01 42.04 -59.02
N LEU A 15 29.22 41.18 -60.02
CA LEU A 15 28.40 40.03 -60.34
C LEU A 15 28.40 39.02 -59.18
N PHE A 16 27.26 38.78 -58.55
CA PHE A 16 27.07 37.67 -57.60
C PHE A 16 26.70 36.39 -58.38
N LEU A 17 27.64 35.45 -58.44
CA LEU A 17 27.39 34.07 -58.86
C LEU A 17 26.67 33.34 -57.72
N ILE A 18 25.40 33.00 -57.93
CA ILE A 18 24.61 32.20 -57.00
C ILE A 18 25.00 30.74 -57.21
N GLY A 19 25.85 30.20 -56.33
CA GLY A 19 26.09 28.77 -56.25
C GLY A 19 24.94 28.08 -55.51
N THR A 20 24.17 27.24 -56.19
CA THR A 20 23.18 26.35 -55.55
C THR A 20 23.91 25.12 -55.01
N GLN A 21 24.05 25.02 -53.69
CA GLN A 21 24.48 23.77 -53.07
C GLN A 21 23.28 22.81 -53.00
N PRO A 22 23.44 21.52 -53.34
CA PRO A 22 22.40 20.52 -53.11
C PRO A 22 22.30 20.24 -51.60
N THR A 23 21.13 20.50 -51.03
CA THR A 23 20.79 20.11 -49.67
C THR A 23 20.61 18.59 -49.62
N ILE A 24 21.58 17.87 -49.06
CA ILE A 24 21.39 16.48 -48.66
C ILE A 24 20.63 16.51 -47.32
N ALA A 25 19.35 16.12 -47.34
CA ALA A 25 18.60 15.86 -46.12
C ALA A 25 19.19 14.64 -45.41
N GLN A 26 19.98 14.88 -44.35
CA GLN A 26 20.39 13.82 -43.45
C GLN A 26 19.18 13.41 -42.61
N SER A 27 18.68 12.19 -42.86
CA SER A 27 17.77 11.50 -41.95
C SER A 27 18.51 11.34 -40.62
N THR A 28 18.14 12.15 -39.63
CA THR A 28 18.50 11.87 -38.24
C THR A 28 17.78 10.60 -37.85
N ALA A 29 18.45 9.46 -38.04
CA ALA A 29 18.10 8.24 -37.35
C ALA A 29 18.28 8.53 -35.86
N ASN A 30 17.19 8.95 -35.21
CA ASN A 30 17.09 9.01 -33.78
C ASN A 30 17.41 7.61 -33.28
N THR A 31 18.63 7.45 -32.80
CA THR A 31 19.03 6.27 -32.04
C THR A 31 18.10 6.26 -30.84
N PRO A 32 17.23 5.24 -30.67
CA PRO A 32 16.42 5.18 -29.47
C PRO A 32 17.39 5.14 -28.29
N THR A 33 17.35 6.21 -27.50
CA THR A 33 17.93 6.25 -26.16
C THR A 33 17.59 4.91 -25.50
N PRO A 34 18.55 4.19 -24.90
CA PRO A 34 18.20 3.01 -24.13
C PRO A 34 17.24 3.48 -23.05
N THR A 35 15.95 3.19 -23.22
CA THR A 35 14.97 3.27 -22.16
C THR A 35 15.56 2.42 -21.05
N ASN A 36 15.99 3.09 -19.99
CA ASN A 36 16.39 2.47 -18.76
C ASN A 36 15.16 1.69 -18.29
N HIS A 37 15.07 0.42 -18.71
CA HIS A 37 14.04 -0.49 -18.27
C HIS A 37 14.20 -0.51 -16.75
N LEU A 38 13.26 0.15 -16.06
CA LEU A 38 13.18 0.20 -14.62
C LEU A 38 13.49 -1.20 -14.12
N LYS A 39 14.68 -1.36 -13.53
CA LYS A 39 15.06 -2.59 -12.85
C LYS A 39 13.93 -2.84 -11.87
N LEU A 40 13.15 -3.90 -12.10
CA LEU A 40 11.93 -4.19 -11.33
C LEU A 40 12.31 -4.12 -9.85
N GLN A 41 11.93 -3.04 -9.17
CA GLN A 41 12.33 -2.79 -7.80
C GLN A 41 11.51 -3.77 -6.97
N ARG A 42 12.14 -4.86 -6.55
CA ARG A 42 11.49 -5.88 -5.72
C ARG A 42 11.34 -5.29 -4.32
N ILE A 43 10.18 -4.73 -4.04
CA ILE A 43 9.81 -4.24 -2.71
C ILE A 43 9.57 -5.44 -1.81
N VAL A 44 10.34 -5.56 -0.73
CA VAL A 44 10.20 -6.60 0.29
C VAL A 44 10.09 -5.97 1.67
N PHE A 45 9.30 -6.57 2.55
CA PHE A 45 9.17 -6.08 3.91
C PHE A 45 10.37 -6.48 4.76
N GLN A 46 10.96 -5.51 5.46
CA GLN A 46 12.02 -5.75 6.45
C GLN A 46 11.45 -5.58 7.85
N ALA A 47 11.30 -6.69 8.58
CA ALA A 47 10.78 -6.64 9.94
C ALA A 47 11.73 -5.84 10.87
N PRO A 48 11.20 -4.96 11.74
CA PRO A 48 12.03 -4.24 12.70
C PRO A 48 12.72 -5.20 13.68
N PRO A 49 13.88 -4.83 14.26
CA PRO A 49 14.56 -5.63 15.28
C PRO A 49 13.63 -6.03 16.44
N LYS A 50 13.88 -7.21 17.05
CA LYS A 50 12.93 -7.95 17.90
C LYS A 50 12.48 -7.24 19.20
N ASP A 51 13.03 -6.09 19.56
CA ASP A 51 12.95 -5.52 20.92
C ASP A 51 11.70 -4.66 21.20
N ASP A 52 10.82 -4.44 20.22
CA ASP A 52 9.65 -3.55 20.35
C ASP A 52 8.28 -4.27 20.47
N LYS A 53 8.27 -5.60 20.61
CA LYS A 53 7.02 -6.37 20.68
C LYS A 53 6.37 -6.27 22.07
N PRO A 54 5.05 -6.01 22.16
CA PRO A 54 4.30 -6.12 23.42
C PRO A 54 4.47 -7.52 24.02
N LYS A 55 4.55 -7.61 25.35
CA LYS A 55 4.49 -8.91 26.04
C LYS A 55 3.12 -9.52 25.80
N SER A 56 3.08 -10.66 25.12
CA SER A 56 1.83 -11.39 24.85
C SER A 56 1.13 -11.75 26.16
N THR A 57 -0.09 -11.25 26.37
CA THR A 57 -1.01 -11.72 27.40
C THR A 57 -2.17 -12.42 26.73
N SER A 58 -2.31 -13.72 27.02
CA SER A 58 -3.42 -14.62 26.67
C SER A 58 -4.04 -14.44 25.28
N SER A 59 -3.65 -15.31 24.35
CA SER A 59 -4.47 -15.61 23.18
C SER A 59 -5.86 -16.06 23.67
N GLY A 60 -6.86 -15.19 23.57
CA GLY A 60 -8.25 -15.57 23.79
C GLY A 60 -8.57 -16.69 22.81
N GLY A 61 -9.00 -17.86 23.31
CA GLY A 61 -9.16 -19.07 22.52
C GLY A 61 -9.91 -18.80 21.22
N SER A 62 -9.20 -18.87 20.09
CA SER A 62 -9.81 -18.76 18.77
C SER A 62 -10.64 -20.02 18.53
N ARG A 63 -11.97 -19.87 18.39
CA ARG A 63 -12.85 -20.99 18.06
C ARG A 63 -12.54 -21.49 16.65
N SER A 64 -12.65 -22.80 16.44
CA SER A 64 -11.81 -23.59 15.53
C SER A 64 -11.96 -23.36 14.01
N ASN A 65 -12.71 -22.36 13.55
CA ASN A 65 -12.91 -22.12 12.11
C ASN A 65 -12.88 -20.64 11.67
N LEU A 66 -12.82 -19.66 12.60
CA LEU A 66 -12.79 -18.22 12.27
C LEU A 66 -13.79 -17.82 11.18
N GLN A 67 -14.98 -18.41 11.21
CA GLN A 67 -16.05 -18.23 10.24
C GLN A 67 -17.38 -18.09 10.98
N CYS A 68 -18.36 -17.46 10.33
CA CYS A 68 -19.69 -17.44 10.90
C CYS A 68 -20.28 -18.86 10.94
N PRO A 69 -21.03 -19.22 12.00
CA PRO A 69 -21.61 -20.56 12.12
C PRO A 69 -22.49 -20.97 10.93
N GLN A 70 -23.27 -20.04 10.37
CA GLN A 70 -24.09 -20.31 9.18
C GLN A 70 -23.29 -20.45 7.88
N ASP A 71 -22.04 -20.00 7.85
CA ASP A 71 -21.14 -20.11 6.69
C ASP A 71 -20.32 -21.40 6.72
N ALA A 72 -20.31 -22.10 7.87
CA ALA A 72 -19.68 -23.39 8.01
C ALA A 72 -20.46 -24.43 7.18
N THR A 73 -19.95 -24.76 5.99
CA THR A 73 -20.52 -25.81 5.16
C THR A 73 -20.42 -27.15 5.92
N SER A 74 -21.51 -27.93 5.96
CA SER A 74 -21.59 -29.23 6.65
C SER A 74 -20.76 -30.34 5.96
N THR A 75 -19.83 -29.97 5.09
CA THR A 75 -19.00 -30.89 4.31
C THR A 75 -17.56 -30.76 4.76
N THR A 76 -17.08 -31.83 5.39
CA THR A 76 -15.70 -32.13 5.78
C THR A 76 -14.70 -32.21 4.60
N THR A 77 -14.85 -31.40 3.55
CA THR A 77 -14.07 -31.48 2.29
C THR A 77 -13.72 -30.13 1.66
N SER A 78 -13.81 -29.01 2.38
CA SER A 78 -13.28 -27.71 1.91
C SER A 78 -11.95 -27.39 2.60
N SER A 79 -10.92 -28.21 2.38
CA SER A 79 -9.54 -27.97 2.89
C SER A 79 -8.90 -26.68 2.35
N ASN A 80 -9.59 -25.91 1.50
CA ASN A 80 -9.03 -24.79 0.74
C ASN A 80 -9.75 -23.44 1.02
N GLN A 81 -10.67 -23.37 1.99
CA GLN A 81 -11.25 -22.07 2.36
C GLN A 81 -10.32 -21.33 3.33
N ILE A 82 -9.74 -20.24 2.85
CA ILE A 82 -8.95 -19.33 3.69
C ILE A 82 -9.94 -18.65 4.66
N PRO A 83 -9.74 -18.72 5.99
CA PRO A 83 -10.60 -18.03 6.95
C PRO A 83 -10.36 -16.51 6.90
N ILE A 84 -11.14 -15.74 7.67
CA ILE A 84 -10.80 -14.33 7.87
C ILE A 84 -9.40 -14.21 8.45
N MET A 85 -8.60 -13.30 7.90
CA MET A 85 -7.19 -13.17 8.24
C MET A 85 -6.77 -11.70 8.22
N SER A 86 -5.98 -11.29 9.21
CA SER A 86 -5.33 -9.98 9.18
C SER A 86 -4.21 -9.96 8.16
N LEU A 87 -4.03 -8.86 7.42
CA LEU A 87 -2.81 -8.65 6.64
C LEU A 87 -1.75 -8.08 7.59
N VAL A 88 -1.25 -8.92 8.48
CA VAL A 88 -0.16 -8.61 9.42
C VAL A 88 0.81 -9.80 9.44
N PRO A 89 2.15 -9.60 9.44
CA PRO A 89 3.09 -10.71 9.38
C PRO A 89 2.83 -11.71 10.52
N PRO A 90 2.46 -12.97 10.23
CA PRO A 90 1.91 -13.90 11.21
C PRO A 90 2.90 -14.27 12.32
N ASP A 91 4.20 -14.34 12.00
CA ASP A 91 5.28 -14.62 12.96
C ASP A 91 5.40 -13.59 14.09
N SER A 92 4.91 -12.37 13.83
CA SER A 92 4.97 -11.27 14.80
C SER A 92 3.59 -10.85 15.31
N ASN A 93 2.55 -11.02 14.49
CA ASN A 93 1.21 -10.48 14.69
C ASN A 93 1.23 -8.99 15.12
N TYR A 94 2.17 -8.22 14.56
CA TYR A 94 2.52 -6.88 14.97
C TYR A 94 2.96 -6.04 13.76
N GLY A 95 2.72 -4.73 13.80
CA GLY A 95 3.24 -3.81 12.79
C GLY A 95 3.36 -2.38 13.32
N LEU A 96 4.20 -1.59 12.65
CA LEU A 96 4.35 -0.16 12.92
C LEU A 96 3.47 0.65 11.97
N THR A 97 3.03 1.81 12.43
CA THR A 97 2.35 2.81 11.60
C THR A 97 2.81 4.23 11.90
N THR A 98 2.76 5.14 10.93
CA THR A 98 2.96 6.58 11.19
C THR A 98 1.64 7.33 11.37
N ALA A 99 0.53 6.73 10.91
CA ALA A 99 -0.78 7.33 10.88
C ALA A 99 -1.38 7.54 12.28
N GLU A 100 -2.06 8.67 12.46
CA GLU A 100 -2.83 8.93 13.70
C GLU A 100 -4.08 8.05 13.78
N HIS A 101 -4.69 7.80 12.62
CA HIS A 101 -5.86 6.92 12.42
C HIS A 101 -5.49 5.86 11.37
N PRO A 102 -4.91 4.72 11.78
CA PRO A 102 -4.48 3.71 10.85
C PRO A 102 -5.64 3.07 10.09
N THR A 103 -5.34 2.62 8.88
CA THR A 103 -6.16 1.73 8.07
C THR A 103 -5.60 0.33 8.18
N PHE A 104 -6.44 -0.63 8.52
CA PHE A 104 -6.09 -2.04 8.61
C PHE A 104 -6.57 -2.77 7.37
N LEU A 105 -5.72 -3.62 6.79
CA LEU A 105 -6.13 -4.51 5.72
C LEU A 105 -6.44 -5.90 6.29
N VAL A 106 -7.53 -6.50 5.82
CA VAL A 106 -7.91 -7.87 6.16
C VAL A 106 -8.35 -8.62 4.92
N TYR A 107 -8.08 -9.91 4.88
CA TYR A 107 -8.74 -10.80 3.95
C TYR A 107 -10.08 -11.21 4.54
N LEU A 108 -11.15 -10.84 3.86
CA LEU A 108 -12.53 -11.24 4.15
C LEU A 108 -12.86 -12.44 3.26
N PRO A 109 -13.20 -13.62 3.82
CA PRO A 109 -13.74 -14.72 3.03
C PRO A 109 -15.19 -14.41 2.61
N GLN A 110 -15.75 -15.25 1.76
CA GLN A 110 -17.19 -15.20 1.52
C GLN A 110 -17.93 -15.42 2.84
N THR A 111 -18.84 -14.50 3.18
CA THR A 111 -19.55 -14.56 4.46
C THR A 111 -20.97 -14.01 4.35
N SER A 112 -21.86 -14.53 5.20
CA SER A 112 -23.21 -13.99 5.41
C SER A 112 -23.23 -12.74 6.29
N ALA A 113 -22.15 -12.46 7.04
CA ALA A 113 -22.04 -11.26 7.88
C ALA A 113 -22.28 -9.98 7.05
N LYS A 114 -23.04 -9.05 7.62
CA LYS A 114 -23.38 -7.76 6.98
C LYS A 114 -22.64 -6.58 7.58
N GLN A 115 -22.02 -6.79 8.73
CA GLN A 115 -21.32 -5.77 9.48
C GLN A 115 -20.11 -6.38 10.17
N LEU A 116 -19.13 -5.54 10.43
CA LEU A 116 -18.01 -5.86 11.29
C LEU A 116 -17.82 -4.77 12.33
N VAL A 117 -17.17 -5.14 13.43
CA VAL A 117 -16.78 -4.21 14.49
C VAL A 117 -15.27 -4.18 14.56
N LEU A 118 -14.68 -3.03 14.30
CA LEU A 118 -13.29 -2.74 14.61
C LEU A 118 -13.23 -2.16 16.03
N SER A 119 -12.46 -2.78 16.91
CA SER A 119 -12.17 -2.26 18.25
C SER A 119 -10.67 -2.05 18.41
N LEU A 120 -10.26 -0.95 19.03
CA LEU A 120 -8.88 -0.71 19.44
C LEU A 120 -8.84 -0.67 20.96
N ILE A 121 -7.89 -1.39 21.54
CA ILE A 121 -7.70 -1.56 22.97
C ILE A 121 -6.26 -1.15 23.31
N THR A 122 -6.07 -0.43 24.40
CA THR A 122 -4.75 -0.04 24.91
C THR A 122 -4.06 -1.21 25.63
N GLU A 123 -2.74 -1.10 25.89
CA GLU A 123 -1.99 -2.14 26.62
C GLU A 123 -2.51 -2.44 28.04
N ASP A 124 -3.20 -1.49 28.67
CA ASP A 124 -3.88 -1.64 29.96
C ASP A 124 -5.33 -2.13 29.83
N ASN A 125 -5.68 -2.73 28.70
CA ASN A 125 -6.98 -3.31 28.38
C ASN A 125 -8.16 -2.32 28.44
N GLN A 126 -7.93 -1.04 28.18
CA GLN A 126 -8.98 -0.03 28.07
C GLN A 126 -9.44 0.10 26.61
N LEU A 127 -10.75 0.25 26.40
CA LEU A 127 -11.28 0.54 25.08
C LEU A 127 -10.81 1.94 24.62
N HIS A 128 -10.03 1.98 23.56
CA HIS A 128 -9.59 3.23 22.93
C HIS A 128 -10.64 3.75 21.94
N SER A 129 -11.14 2.88 21.07
CA SER A 129 -12.17 3.23 20.11
C SER A 129 -12.89 2.00 19.57
N GLN A 130 -14.10 2.21 19.05
CA GLN A 130 -14.86 1.18 18.36
C GLN A 130 -15.55 1.79 17.12
N THR A 131 -15.61 1.04 16.03
CA THR A 131 -16.25 1.48 14.78
C THR A 131 -17.02 0.32 14.16
N LEU A 132 -18.29 0.56 13.84
CA LEU A 132 -19.15 -0.37 13.11
C LEU A 132 -19.04 -0.08 11.61
N ILE A 133 -18.77 -1.10 10.81
CA ILE A 133 -18.53 -0.94 9.37
C ILE A 133 -19.43 -1.91 8.62
N PRO A 134 -20.29 -1.43 7.71
CA PRO A 134 -21.10 -2.29 6.87
C PRO A 134 -20.23 -2.97 5.80
N ILE A 135 -20.54 -4.23 5.49
CA ILE A 135 -19.85 -5.02 4.46
C ILE A 135 -20.86 -5.73 3.55
N LYS A 136 -20.42 -6.01 2.31
CA LYS A 136 -21.22 -6.75 1.33
C LYS A 136 -21.10 -8.27 1.47
N GLY A 137 -20.05 -8.76 2.16
CA GLY A 137 -19.75 -10.19 2.31
C GLY A 137 -19.02 -10.82 1.12
N GLU A 138 -18.47 -10.00 0.20
CA GLU A 138 -17.71 -10.47 -0.96
C GLU A 138 -16.27 -10.84 -0.58
N PRO A 139 -15.74 -11.99 -1.07
CA PRO A 139 -14.41 -12.46 -0.69
C PRO A 139 -13.30 -11.59 -1.30
N GLY A 140 -12.36 -11.10 -0.50
CA GLY A 140 -11.20 -10.35 -0.96
C GLY A 140 -10.47 -9.58 0.15
N ILE A 141 -9.43 -8.87 -0.23
CA ILE A 141 -8.65 -8.01 0.68
C ILE A 141 -9.33 -6.64 0.73
N ILE A 142 -9.78 -6.24 1.91
CA ILE A 142 -10.54 -5.01 2.15
C ILE A 142 -9.81 -4.08 3.12
N SER A 143 -10.08 -2.77 3.01
CA SER A 143 -9.61 -1.78 3.98
C SER A 143 -10.65 -1.45 5.04
N ILE A 144 -10.19 -1.49 6.29
CA ILE A 144 -10.94 -1.16 7.50
C ILE A 144 -10.28 0.07 8.12
N LYS A 145 -10.92 1.22 8.00
CA LYS A 145 -10.41 2.47 8.58
C LYS A 145 -11.01 2.70 9.97
N SER A 146 -10.19 3.19 10.90
CA SER A 146 -10.70 3.74 12.15
C SER A 146 -11.57 4.98 11.88
N ALA A 147 -12.62 5.21 12.67
CA ALA A 147 -13.44 6.42 12.51
C ALA A 147 -12.60 7.69 12.68
N ASP A 148 -12.79 8.68 11.79
CA ASP A 148 -12.06 9.96 11.87
C ASP A 148 -12.38 10.76 13.15
N SER A 149 -13.48 10.44 13.82
CA SER A 149 -13.85 11.00 15.13
C SER A 149 -13.22 10.28 16.32
N SER A 150 -12.51 9.17 16.11
CA SER A 150 -11.80 8.45 17.18
C SER A 150 -10.61 9.27 17.69
N PRO A 151 -10.17 9.11 18.95
CA PRO A 151 -8.94 9.75 19.41
C PRO A 151 -7.73 9.22 18.61
N PRO A 152 -6.76 10.09 18.24
CA PRO A 152 -5.58 9.65 17.51
C PRO A 152 -4.72 8.69 18.35
N LEU A 153 -4.07 7.72 17.69
CA LEU A 153 -3.08 6.88 18.34
C LEU A 153 -1.90 7.73 18.80
N LYS A 154 -1.38 7.46 19.99
CA LYS A 154 -0.22 8.17 20.54
C LYS A 154 1.07 7.55 20.03
N VAL A 155 2.01 8.39 19.59
CA VAL A 155 3.36 7.95 19.21
C VAL A 155 4.01 7.21 20.38
N GLY A 156 4.67 6.10 20.06
CA GLY A 156 5.37 5.24 21.01
C GLY A 156 4.47 4.30 21.80
N LYS A 157 3.14 4.33 21.62
CA LYS A 157 2.19 3.46 22.32
C LYS A 157 1.72 2.30 21.44
N ASN A 158 1.58 1.13 22.05
CA ASN A 158 0.98 -0.04 21.41
C ASN A 158 -0.53 -0.06 21.66
N TYR A 159 -1.25 -0.59 20.67
CA TYR A 159 -2.67 -0.86 20.72
C TYR A 159 -2.91 -2.23 20.13
N GLN A 160 -3.84 -3.00 20.70
CA GLN A 160 -4.37 -4.20 20.07
C GLN A 160 -5.63 -3.81 19.33
N TRP A 161 -5.69 -4.11 18.03
CA TRP A 161 -6.93 -4.00 17.29
C TRP A 161 -7.57 -5.38 17.14
N GLY A 162 -8.89 -5.42 17.23
CA GLY A 162 -9.70 -6.60 17.02
C GLY A 162 -10.78 -6.33 15.99
N LEU A 163 -11.01 -7.29 15.11
CA LEU A 163 -12.06 -7.24 14.10
C LEU A 163 -13.01 -8.42 14.31
N MET A 164 -14.27 -8.12 14.59
CA MET A 164 -15.33 -9.11 14.79
C MET A 164 -16.30 -9.07 13.60
N LEU A 165 -16.63 -10.23 13.01
CA LEU A 165 -17.76 -10.31 12.07
C LEU A 165 -19.06 -10.46 12.85
N ILE A 166 -20.06 -9.61 12.58
CA ILE A 166 -21.39 -9.81 13.15
C ILE A 166 -22.16 -10.79 12.26
N CYS A 167 -22.28 -12.02 12.73
CA CYS A 167 -22.88 -13.12 11.97
C CYS A 167 -24.41 -13.11 12.00
N GLY A 168 -25.03 -12.49 13.02
CA GLY A 168 -26.48 -12.34 13.14
C GLY A 168 -26.94 -10.88 13.08
N GLU A 169 -28.07 -10.59 13.72
CA GLU A 169 -28.54 -9.20 13.89
C GLU A 169 -27.77 -8.44 14.98
N LYS A 170 -27.14 -9.18 15.91
CA LYS A 170 -26.42 -8.64 17.07
C LYS A 170 -25.14 -9.44 17.30
N PRO A 171 -24.12 -8.84 17.93
CA PRO A 171 -22.90 -9.56 18.30
C PRO A 171 -23.19 -10.79 19.17
N SER A 172 -22.46 -11.87 18.91
CA SER A 172 -22.61 -13.17 19.58
C SER A 172 -21.25 -13.71 20.05
N PRO A 173 -21.18 -14.49 21.15
CA PRO A 173 -19.93 -15.13 21.59
C PRO A 173 -19.31 -16.11 20.58
N ASN A 174 -20.07 -16.51 19.55
CA ASN A 174 -19.61 -17.38 18.47
C ASN A 174 -19.16 -16.61 17.23
N ASP A 175 -19.26 -15.28 17.23
CA ASP A 175 -18.78 -14.45 16.14
C ASP A 175 -17.25 -14.54 16.02
N PRO A 176 -16.70 -14.73 14.81
CA PRO A 176 -15.27 -14.87 14.63
C PRO A 176 -14.58 -13.52 14.84
N VAL A 177 -13.44 -13.57 15.54
CA VAL A 177 -12.63 -12.40 15.88
C VAL A 177 -11.18 -12.67 15.50
N ILE A 178 -10.56 -11.74 14.79
CA ILE A 178 -9.12 -11.70 14.59
C ILE A 178 -8.53 -10.50 15.33
N THR A 179 -7.29 -10.64 15.82
CA THR A 179 -6.60 -9.56 16.54
C THR A 179 -5.16 -9.45 16.09
N SER A 180 -4.65 -8.22 16.05
CA SER A 180 -3.23 -7.94 15.82
C SER A 180 -2.80 -6.67 16.56
N TRP A 181 -1.50 -6.45 16.66
CA TRP A 181 -0.94 -5.29 17.34
C TRP A 181 -0.50 -4.20 16.37
N VAL A 182 -0.67 -2.95 16.78
CA VAL A 182 -0.18 -1.76 16.08
C VAL A 182 0.54 -0.84 17.06
N ARG A 183 1.70 -0.31 16.64
CA ARG A 183 2.39 0.77 17.35
C ARG A 183 2.53 1.97 16.44
N ARG A 184 2.14 3.14 16.94
CA ARG A 184 2.41 4.38 16.21
C ARG A 184 3.85 4.81 16.45
N VAL A 185 4.59 5.09 15.40
CA VAL A 185 5.94 5.67 15.44
C VAL A 185 5.94 7.08 14.88
N VAL A 186 7.00 7.84 15.14
CA VAL A 186 7.18 9.15 14.51
C VAL A 186 7.28 8.95 13.01
N LEU A 187 6.56 9.78 12.24
CA LEU A 187 6.73 9.83 10.79
C LEU A 187 8.19 10.17 10.47
N PRO A 188 8.97 9.25 9.88
CA PRO A 188 10.34 9.57 9.53
C PRO A 188 10.33 10.63 8.41
N GLN A 189 11.42 11.39 8.25
CA GLN A 189 11.52 12.47 7.24
C GLN A 189 11.57 11.97 5.77
N LEU A 190 10.88 10.87 5.48
CA LEU A 190 10.76 10.20 4.19
C LEU A 190 9.96 11.01 3.17
N GLN A 191 8.90 11.69 3.61
CA GLN A 191 7.89 12.25 2.68
C GLN A 191 8.43 13.33 1.74
N SER A 192 9.51 14.02 2.10
CA SER A 192 10.10 15.06 1.25
C SER A 192 11.12 14.55 0.23
N GLN A 193 11.45 13.24 0.22
CA GLN A 193 12.51 12.68 -0.62
C GLN A 193 12.02 11.69 -1.70
N HIS A 194 10.80 11.14 -1.58
CA HIS A 194 10.29 10.16 -2.55
C HIS A 194 9.56 10.84 -3.71
N LYS A 195 9.87 10.40 -4.93
CA LYS A 195 9.28 10.90 -6.17
C LYS A 195 8.04 10.13 -6.59
N THR A 196 7.89 8.88 -6.12
CA THR A 196 6.75 8.02 -6.45
C THR A 196 6.15 7.32 -5.24
N THR A 197 4.89 6.91 -5.36
CA THR A 197 4.18 6.13 -4.33
C THR A 197 4.83 4.76 -4.10
N LEU A 198 5.46 4.15 -5.12
CA LEU A 198 6.20 2.89 -4.95
C LEU A 198 7.49 3.08 -4.14
N GLU A 199 8.24 4.17 -4.38
CA GLU A 199 9.41 4.50 -3.57
C GLU A 199 9.03 4.77 -2.11
N GLN A 200 7.87 5.38 -1.87
CA GLN A 200 7.34 5.57 -0.52
C GLN A 200 7.00 4.23 0.16
N THR A 201 6.36 3.30 -0.56
CA THR A 201 6.13 1.94 -0.06
C THR A 201 7.44 1.26 0.32
N ASP A 202 8.46 1.35 -0.54
CA ASP A 202 9.78 0.73 -0.31
C ASP A 202 10.43 1.31 0.96
N ALA A 203 10.40 2.63 1.13
CA ALA A 203 10.96 3.29 2.31
C ALA A 203 10.25 2.93 3.62
N TYR A 204 8.91 2.80 3.61
CA TYR A 204 8.20 2.26 4.77
C TYR A 204 8.60 0.82 5.05
N SER A 205 8.80 0.02 4.00
CA SER A 205 9.17 -1.40 4.10
C SER A 205 10.56 -1.59 4.68
N GLU A 206 11.54 -0.77 4.29
CA GLU A 206 12.90 -0.78 4.83
C GLU A 206 12.96 -0.41 6.32
N GLN A 207 12.02 0.42 6.78
CA GLN A 207 11.93 0.84 8.19
C GLN A 207 11.00 -0.03 9.04
N GLY A 208 10.44 -1.11 8.48
CA GLY A 208 9.51 -1.98 9.20
C GLY A 208 8.14 -1.36 9.48
N ILE A 209 7.77 -0.29 8.75
CA ILE A 209 6.47 0.40 8.85
C ILE A 209 5.43 -0.34 8.02
N TRP A 210 5.01 -1.49 8.55
CA TRP A 210 4.13 -2.44 7.88
C TRP A 210 2.80 -1.85 7.42
N TYR A 211 2.04 -1.21 8.31
CA TYR A 211 0.66 -0.81 8.01
C TYR A 211 0.62 0.24 6.89
N ASP A 212 1.55 1.18 6.91
CA ASP A 212 1.66 2.23 5.90
C ASP A 212 2.16 1.64 4.57
N ALA A 213 3.16 0.75 4.58
CA ALA A 213 3.64 0.08 3.37
C ALA A 213 2.52 -0.72 2.68
N VAL A 214 1.82 -1.59 3.43
CA VAL A 214 0.84 -2.51 2.83
C VAL A 214 -0.38 -1.77 2.30
N ILE A 215 -0.88 -0.73 3.00
CA ILE A 215 -2.02 0.06 2.49
C ILE A 215 -1.64 0.87 1.25
N THR A 216 -0.45 1.49 1.24
CA THR A 216 0.02 2.25 0.08
C THR A 216 0.18 1.34 -1.14
N LEU A 217 0.75 0.14 -0.97
CA LEU A 217 0.86 -0.81 -2.08
C LEU A 217 -0.50 -1.34 -2.54
N ALA A 218 -1.42 -1.62 -1.62
CA ALA A 218 -2.78 -2.05 -1.95
C ALA A 218 -3.53 -0.98 -2.75
N GLN A 219 -3.35 0.30 -2.44
CA GLN A 219 -3.93 1.41 -3.21
C GLN A 219 -3.38 1.48 -4.64
N ILE A 220 -2.08 1.26 -4.83
CA ILE A 220 -1.49 1.15 -6.17
C ILE A 220 -2.09 -0.05 -6.92
N ARG A 221 -2.22 -1.20 -6.25
CA ARG A 221 -2.83 -2.40 -6.84
C ARG A 221 -4.30 -2.19 -7.23
N ASN A 222 -5.06 -1.50 -6.40
CA ASN A 222 -6.48 -1.19 -6.63
C ASN A 222 -6.69 -0.23 -7.80
N THR A 223 -5.80 0.76 -7.97
CA THR A 223 -5.86 1.73 -9.07
C THR A 223 -5.29 1.22 -10.38
N GLN A 224 -4.44 0.19 -10.34
CA GLN A 224 -3.82 -0.44 -11.51
C GLN A 224 -4.09 -1.97 -11.57
N PRO A 225 -5.35 -2.41 -11.65
CA PRO A 225 -5.71 -3.83 -11.53
C PRO A 225 -5.15 -4.70 -12.67
N ASN A 226 -4.95 -4.12 -13.86
CA ASN A 226 -4.44 -4.83 -15.04
C ASN A 226 -2.92 -4.73 -15.21
N ASN A 227 -2.21 -4.04 -14.31
CA ASN A 227 -0.76 -3.92 -14.37
C ASN A 227 -0.10 -5.16 -13.72
N GLN A 228 0.52 -6.01 -14.55
CA GLN A 228 1.14 -7.25 -14.10
C GLN A 228 2.37 -7.02 -13.22
N ASP A 229 3.13 -5.93 -13.44
CA ASP A 229 4.29 -5.61 -12.62
C ASP A 229 3.85 -5.28 -11.18
N ILE A 230 2.76 -4.50 -11.03
CA ILE A 230 2.17 -4.22 -9.71
C ILE A 230 1.61 -5.49 -9.06
N ALA A 231 1.01 -6.39 -9.84
CA ALA A 231 0.53 -7.68 -9.33
C ALA A 231 1.70 -8.54 -8.78
N ASN A 232 2.82 -8.56 -9.49
CA ASN A 232 4.02 -9.28 -9.08
C ASN A 232 4.65 -8.65 -7.83
N ILE A 233 4.78 -7.33 -7.78
CA ILE A 233 5.29 -6.59 -6.60
C ILE A 233 4.41 -6.86 -5.37
N TRP A 234 3.09 -6.77 -5.51
CA TRP A 234 2.14 -7.10 -4.45
C TRP A 234 2.33 -8.53 -3.92
N THR A 235 2.45 -9.48 -4.85
CA THR A 235 2.61 -10.90 -4.50
C THR A 235 3.93 -11.15 -3.77
N ASP A 236 5.04 -10.61 -4.28
CA ASP A 236 6.36 -10.76 -3.66
C ASP A 236 6.43 -10.06 -2.29
N PHE A 237 5.80 -8.89 -2.16
CA PHE A 237 5.70 -8.16 -0.90
C PHE A 237 4.98 -8.98 0.17
N LEU A 238 3.78 -9.50 -0.13
CA LEU A 238 3.04 -10.33 0.83
C LEU A 238 3.76 -11.64 1.15
N LYS A 239 4.39 -12.29 0.18
CA LYS A 239 5.24 -13.47 0.41
C LYS A 239 6.40 -13.17 1.36
N SER A 240 7.07 -12.02 1.21
CA SER A 240 8.17 -11.63 2.10
C SER A 240 7.74 -11.46 3.56
N ALA A 241 6.43 -11.23 3.79
CA ALA A 241 5.82 -11.09 5.10
C ALA A 241 5.10 -12.37 5.59
N GLY A 242 5.18 -13.50 4.87
CA GLY A 242 4.50 -14.76 5.23
C GLY A 242 2.98 -14.73 4.99
N LEU A 243 2.50 -13.92 4.06
CA LEU A 243 1.08 -13.75 3.70
C LEU A 243 0.77 -14.33 2.30
N GLU A 244 1.54 -15.31 1.84
CA GLU A 244 1.41 -15.90 0.51
C GLU A 244 0.04 -16.53 0.24
N ALA A 245 -0.64 -17.03 1.29
CA ALA A 245 -1.94 -17.67 1.18
C ALA A 245 -3.02 -16.76 0.58
N ILE A 246 -2.89 -15.44 0.77
CA ILE A 246 -3.85 -14.43 0.28
C ILE A 246 -3.26 -13.55 -0.82
N ALA A 247 -2.02 -13.77 -1.24
CA ALA A 247 -1.30 -12.86 -2.13
C ALA A 247 -1.95 -12.67 -3.51
N THR A 248 -2.72 -13.67 -3.96
CA THR A 248 -3.43 -13.66 -5.24
C THR A 248 -4.92 -13.32 -5.12
N GLN A 249 -5.40 -13.03 -3.91
CA GLN A 249 -6.80 -12.67 -3.67
C GLN A 249 -7.10 -11.26 -4.22
N PRO A 250 -8.34 -10.98 -4.64
CA PRO A 250 -8.65 -9.67 -5.21
C PRO A 250 -8.62 -8.59 -4.13
N VAL A 251 -8.03 -7.45 -4.45
CA VAL A 251 -8.00 -6.25 -3.61
C VAL A 251 -9.24 -5.40 -3.91
N ARG A 252 -9.97 -5.01 -2.86
CA ARG A 252 -11.21 -4.21 -2.92
C ARG A 252 -11.15 -3.12 -1.85
N LEU A 253 -10.53 -2.00 -2.18
CA LEU A 253 -10.45 -0.82 -1.30
C LEU A 253 -11.60 0.15 -1.56
#